data_AF-A0AAU7UVE9-F1
#
_entry.id   AF-A0AAU7UVE9-F1
#
_cell.length_a   1.000
_cell.length_b   1.000
_cell.length_c   1.000
_cell.angle_alpha   90.00
_cell.angle_beta   90.00
_cell.angle_gamma   90.00
#
_symmetry.space_group_name_H-M   'P 1'
#
loop_
_entity.id
_entity.type
_entity.pdbx_description
1 polymer ?
#
loop_
_entity_poly.entity_id
_entity_poly.type
_entity_poly.pdbx_seq_one_letter_code
_entity_poly.pdbx_strand_id
1 'polypeptide(L)'
;MDSRSRYITTPEDAEQFAASQMRDMGFPDARVTGRGADGGVDVVARRAVAQVKWMHSKVGRPDLQRLYGARGAEHSKDMLFFAELLSPSPYTQDAVGYADEHGIGLFAYTSDGNLFPVNQHAKDFVAGIDQVRAARAARAAFMVTVRTVVWSSLLVVSICGLFISVLTVPSAAPVWLGFLALSVLGLVLARVYQPGVK
;
A
#
# COMPACT_ATOMS: atom_id res chain seq x y z
N MET A 1 -11.33 -13.38 2.07
CA MET A 1 -10.01 -13.49 1.42
C MET A 1 -10.14 -14.48 0.28
N ASP A 2 -10.30 -13.98 -0.94
CA ASP A 2 -10.19 -14.80 -2.15
C ASP A 2 -8.82 -14.52 -2.77
N SER A 3 -7.77 -15.03 -2.12
CA SER A 3 -6.43 -15.06 -2.71
C SER A 3 -6.40 -16.18 -3.74
N ARG A 4 -7.14 -16.03 -4.84
CA ARG A 4 -6.85 -16.81 -6.04
C ARG A 4 -5.44 -16.44 -6.42
N SER A 5 -4.50 -17.37 -6.27
CA SER A 5 -3.23 -17.33 -6.97
C SER A 5 -3.55 -17.32 -8.46
N ARG A 6 -3.83 -16.14 -9.00
CA ARG A 6 -4.09 -15.97 -10.42
C ARG A 6 -2.73 -16.07 -11.07
N TYR A 7 -2.41 -17.29 -11.51
CA TYR A 7 -1.24 -17.55 -12.32
C TYR A 7 -1.22 -16.56 -13.48
N ILE A 8 -0.09 -15.89 -13.68
CA ILE A 8 0.11 -14.97 -14.79
C ILE A 8 0.37 -15.82 -16.03
N THR A 9 -0.70 -16.06 -16.79
CA THR A 9 -0.66 -16.95 -17.97
C THR A 9 -0.83 -16.22 -19.29
N THR A 10 -1.18 -14.93 -19.23
CA THR A 10 -1.36 -14.07 -20.40
C THR A 10 -0.61 -12.74 -20.22
N PRO A 11 -0.27 -12.04 -21.32
CA PRO A 11 0.23 -10.67 -21.25
C PRO A 11 -0.70 -9.74 -20.46
N GLU A 12 -2.02 -9.88 -20.67
CA GLU A 12 -3.02 -9.08 -19.96
C GLU A 12 -3.04 -9.37 -18.45
N ASP A 13 -2.81 -10.62 -18.02
CA ASP A 13 -2.65 -10.94 -16.60
C ASP A 13 -1.41 -10.26 -16.01
N ALA A 14 -0.32 -10.18 -16.77
CA ALA A 14 0.92 -9.53 -16.33
C ALA A 14 0.72 -8.02 -16.16
N GLU A 15 0.02 -7.37 -17.09
CA GLU A 15 -0.34 -5.95 -16.99
C GLU A 15 -1.27 -5.68 -15.80
N GLN A 16 -2.27 -6.54 -15.60
CA GLN A 16 -3.16 -6.45 -14.43
C GLN A 16 -2.42 -6.66 -13.11
N PHE A 17 -1.48 -7.59 -13.09
CA PHE A 17 -0.60 -7.81 -11.94
C PHE A 17 0.27 -6.58 -11.68
N ALA A 18 0.94 -6.01 -12.70
CA ALA A 18 1.71 -4.79 -12.53
C ALA A 18 0.84 -3.63 -12.01
N ALA A 19 -0.38 -3.48 -12.53
CA ALA A 19 -1.33 -2.48 -12.04
C ALA A 19 -1.74 -2.71 -10.58
N SER A 20 -1.94 -3.96 -10.14
CA SER A 20 -2.23 -4.25 -8.74
C SER A 20 -1.04 -3.93 -7.84
N GLN A 21 0.17 -4.32 -8.25
CA GLN A 21 1.40 -4.01 -7.52
C GLN A 21 1.63 -2.50 -7.41
N MET A 22 1.38 -1.73 -8.48
CA MET A 22 1.46 -0.27 -8.42
C MET A 22 0.46 0.34 -7.42
N ARG A 23 -0.76 -0.19 -7.32
CA ARG A 23 -1.72 0.27 -6.31
C ARG A 23 -1.22 -0.02 -4.90
N ASP A 24 -0.71 -1.23 -4.68
CA ASP A 24 -0.13 -1.61 -3.39
C ASP A 24 1.06 -0.70 -3.04
N MET A 25 1.89 -0.35 -4.02
CA MET A 25 3.01 0.57 -3.89
C MET A 25 2.62 2.04 -3.63
N GLY A 26 1.32 2.38 -3.60
CA GLY A 26 0.86 3.73 -3.28
C GLY A 26 0.40 4.56 -4.47
N PHE A 27 0.18 3.95 -5.64
CA PHE A 27 -0.46 4.57 -6.80
C PHE A 27 -1.91 4.07 -6.94
N PRO A 28 -2.87 4.54 -6.10
CA PRO A 28 -4.22 3.98 -6.03
C PRO A 28 -5.02 4.09 -7.34
N ASP A 29 -4.64 5.01 -8.22
CA ASP A 29 -5.25 5.24 -9.54
C ASP A 29 -4.56 4.50 -10.69
N ALA A 30 -3.61 3.60 -10.41
CA ALA A 30 -2.95 2.80 -11.43
C ALA A 30 -3.97 1.95 -12.21
N ARG A 31 -3.90 2.00 -13.54
CA ARG A 31 -4.76 1.25 -14.46
C ARG A 31 -3.97 0.80 -15.68
N VAL A 32 -4.32 -0.37 -16.20
CA VAL A 32 -3.81 -0.89 -17.47
C VAL A 32 -4.27 0.02 -18.60
N THR A 33 -3.40 0.29 -19.55
CA THR A 33 -3.73 1.03 -20.77
C THR A 33 -4.45 0.11 -21.76
N GLY A 34 -5.47 0.60 -22.47
CA GLY A 34 -6.17 -0.21 -23.48
C GLY A 34 -5.23 -0.67 -24.59
N ARG A 35 -5.57 -1.79 -25.26
CA ARG A 35 -4.82 -2.30 -26.42
C ARG A 35 -4.60 -1.18 -27.44
N GLY A 36 -3.33 -0.87 -27.72
CA GLY A 36 -2.94 0.15 -28.70
C GLY A 36 -2.47 1.49 -28.10
N ALA A 37 -2.24 1.61 -26.80
CA ALA A 37 -1.64 2.83 -26.24
C ALA A 37 -0.16 2.96 -26.64
N ASP A 38 0.10 4.07 -27.32
CA ASP A 38 1.36 4.53 -27.90
C ASP A 38 2.61 4.33 -27.02
N GLY A 39 3.65 3.74 -27.61
CA GLY A 39 5.05 3.99 -27.21
C GLY A 39 5.67 3.04 -26.18
N GLY A 40 4.93 2.07 -25.64
CA GLY A 40 5.47 1.09 -24.69
C GLY A 40 5.21 1.41 -23.21
N VAL A 41 4.05 1.99 -22.89
CA VAL A 41 3.55 2.09 -21.51
C VAL A 41 2.31 1.23 -21.41
N ASP A 42 2.32 0.27 -20.48
CA ASP A 42 1.24 -0.70 -20.30
C ASP A 42 0.36 -0.38 -19.08
N VAL A 43 0.90 0.37 -18.12
CA VAL A 43 0.17 0.80 -16.91
C VAL A 43 0.43 2.28 -16.63
N VAL A 44 -0.62 3.03 -16.34
CA VAL A 44 -0.55 4.46 -16.04
C VAL A 44 -1.21 4.80 -14.71
N ALA A 45 -0.61 5.75 -14.01
CA ALA A 45 -1.15 6.48 -12.88
C ALA A 45 -0.84 7.98 -13.05
N ARG A 46 -1.48 8.85 -12.26
CA ARG A 46 -1.18 10.29 -12.27
C ARG A 46 0.28 10.59 -11.97
N ARG A 47 0.91 9.78 -11.12
CA ARG A 47 2.27 9.99 -10.62
C ARG A 47 3.29 8.97 -11.11
N ALA A 48 2.88 7.99 -11.90
CA ALA A 48 3.77 6.93 -12.37
C ALA A 48 3.33 6.38 -13.73
N VAL A 49 4.30 5.89 -14.49
CA VAL A 49 4.10 5.07 -15.68
C VAL A 49 4.88 3.78 -15.54
N ALA A 50 4.36 2.70 -16.12
CA ALA A 50 5.07 1.44 -16.15
C ALA A 50 4.95 0.70 -17.48
N GLN A 51 5.98 -0.08 -17.76
CA GLN A 51 6.02 -1.06 -18.85
C GLN A 51 6.17 -2.46 -18.28
N VAL A 52 5.55 -3.44 -18.94
CA VAL A 52 5.49 -4.84 -18.55
C VAL A 52 6.00 -5.70 -19.70
N LYS A 53 6.92 -6.61 -19.40
CA LYS A 53 7.48 -7.56 -20.37
C LYS A 53 7.25 -8.99 -19.90
N TRP A 54 6.29 -9.67 -20.54
CA TRP A 54 5.89 -11.05 -20.26
C TRP A 54 6.54 -12.06 -21.23
N MET A 55 7.00 -13.21 -20.73
CA MET A 55 7.58 -14.35 -21.48
C MET A 55 8.52 -13.99 -22.65
N HIS A 56 9.32 -12.92 -22.52
CA HIS A 56 10.21 -12.47 -23.60
C HIS A 56 11.70 -12.64 -23.24
N SER A 57 12.56 -12.37 -24.22
CA SER A 57 14.00 -12.26 -23.99
C SER A 57 14.35 -11.22 -22.92
N LYS A 58 15.59 -11.28 -22.40
CA LYS A 58 16.09 -10.34 -21.39
C LYS A 58 15.82 -8.89 -21.81
N VAL A 59 15.36 -8.09 -20.86
CA VAL A 59 15.14 -6.65 -21.01
C VAL A 59 16.48 -5.96 -21.25
N GLY A 60 16.57 -5.25 -22.37
CA GLY A 60 17.75 -4.48 -22.74
C GLY A 60 17.55 -2.98 -22.52
N ARG A 61 18.65 -2.22 -22.65
CA ARG A 61 18.61 -0.75 -22.67
C ARG A 61 17.58 -0.16 -23.66
N PRO A 62 17.39 -0.71 -24.89
CA PRO A 62 16.38 -0.19 -25.81
C PRO A 62 14.94 -0.25 -25.28
N ASP A 63 14.62 -1.25 -24.46
CA ASP A 63 13.29 -1.35 -23.85
C ASP A 63 13.08 -0.21 -22.84
N LEU A 64 14.07 0.05 -21.99
CA LEU A 64 14.01 1.14 -21.01
C LEU A 64 14.00 2.52 -21.66
N GLN A 65 14.72 2.70 -22.77
CA GLN A 65 14.69 3.95 -23.54
C GLN A 65 13.31 4.22 -24.15
N ARG A 66 12.58 3.18 -24.55
CA ARG A 66 11.20 3.32 -25.02
C ARG A 66 10.29 3.82 -23.90
N LEU A 67 10.35 3.20 -22.72
CA LEU A 67 9.61 3.69 -21.54
C LEU A 67 9.97 5.14 -21.20
N TYR A 68 11.27 5.46 -21.18
CA TYR A 68 11.74 6.81 -20.89
C TYR A 68 11.20 7.85 -21.87
N GLY A 69 11.20 7.52 -23.17
CA GLY A 69 10.65 8.37 -24.23
C GLY A 69 9.13 8.48 -24.15
N ALA A 70 8.43 7.38 -23.85
CA ALA A 70 6.97 7.33 -23.78
C ALA A 70 6.39 8.13 -22.62
N ARG A 71 7.16 8.37 -21.55
CA ARG A 71 6.80 9.33 -20.48
C ARG A 71 6.59 10.75 -21.05
N GLY A 72 7.22 11.10 -22.17
CA GLY A 72 7.14 12.42 -22.78
C GLY A 72 7.69 13.51 -21.86
N ALA A 73 7.03 14.67 -21.84
CA ALA A 73 7.43 15.84 -21.07
C ALA A 73 7.14 15.74 -19.55
N GLU A 74 6.46 14.68 -19.11
CA GLU A 74 6.03 14.53 -17.71
C GLU A 74 7.15 13.94 -16.83
N HIS A 75 8.24 14.68 -16.68
CA HIS A 75 9.42 14.24 -15.93
C HIS A 75 9.19 14.00 -14.42
N SER A 76 8.06 14.48 -13.87
CA SER A 76 7.69 14.26 -12.47
C SER A 76 7.09 12.88 -12.18
N LYS A 77 6.85 12.05 -13.21
CA LYS A 77 6.30 10.70 -13.05
C LYS A 77 7.39 9.69 -12.76
N ASP A 78 7.15 8.85 -11.74
CA ASP A 78 7.97 7.68 -11.44
C ASP A 78 7.87 6.68 -12.61
N MET A 79 9.00 6.07 -12.98
CA MET A 79 9.06 5.08 -14.05
C MET A 79 9.34 3.72 -13.46
N LEU A 80 8.48 2.75 -13.74
CA LEU A 80 8.60 1.38 -13.25
C LEU A 80 8.66 0.40 -14.42
N PHE A 81 9.51 -0.61 -14.35
CA PHE A 81 9.56 -1.66 -15.35
C PHE A 81 9.36 -3.01 -14.66
N PHE A 82 8.45 -3.81 -15.20
CA PHE A 82 8.14 -5.15 -14.70
C PHE A 82 8.53 -6.18 -15.75
N ALA A 83 9.31 -7.18 -15.36
CA ALA A 83 9.72 -8.26 -16.24
C ALA A 83 9.56 -9.61 -15.56
N GLU A 84 9.12 -10.61 -16.33
CA GLU A 84 9.01 -11.97 -15.80
C GLU A 84 10.39 -12.59 -15.53
N LEU A 85 10.54 -13.26 -14.39
CA LEU A 85 11.75 -13.91 -13.94
C LEU A 85 11.91 -15.28 -14.62
N LEU A 86 12.26 -15.28 -15.90
CA LEU A 86 12.51 -16.51 -16.69
C LEU A 86 13.95 -17.05 -16.56
N SER A 87 14.86 -16.25 -15.99
CA SER A 87 16.31 -16.49 -15.91
C SER A 87 16.84 -15.86 -14.62
N PRO A 88 18.06 -16.18 -14.13
CA PRO A 88 18.59 -15.57 -12.91
C PRO A 88 18.63 -14.03 -12.91
N SER A 89 18.66 -13.41 -14.11
CA SER A 89 18.42 -11.98 -14.27
C SER A 89 17.57 -11.72 -15.50
N PRO A 90 16.38 -11.09 -15.36
CA PRO A 90 15.54 -10.71 -16.49
C PRO A 90 16.04 -9.44 -17.19
N TYR A 91 17.02 -8.73 -16.61
CA TYR A 91 17.62 -7.51 -17.16
C TYR A 91 19.08 -7.72 -17.56
N THR A 92 19.54 -7.05 -18.62
CA THR A 92 20.97 -6.96 -18.95
C THR A 92 21.68 -5.93 -18.05
N GLN A 93 23.01 -6.01 -17.94
CA GLN A 93 23.78 -5.03 -17.16
C GLN A 93 23.61 -3.61 -17.69
N ASP A 94 23.59 -3.43 -19.02
CA ASP A 94 23.34 -2.12 -19.65
C ASP A 94 21.95 -1.58 -19.33
N ALA A 95 20.94 -2.44 -19.20
CA ALA A 95 19.60 -2.04 -18.79
C ALA A 95 19.61 -1.55 -17.34
N VAL A 96 20.25 -2.28 -16.43
CA VAL A 96 20.38 -1.86 -15.02
C VAL A 96 21.10 -0.51 -14.91
N GLY A 97 22.24 -0.34 -15.60
CA GLY A 97 22.97 0.93 -15.58
C GLY A 97 22.16 2.11 -16.12
N TYR A 98 21.42 1.91 -17.22
CA TYR A 98 20.55 2.95 -17.76
C TYR A 98 19.38 3.28 -16.83
N ALA A 99 18.81 2.28 -16.17
CA ALA A 99 17.75 2.46 -15.19
C ALA A 99 18.21 3.29 -13.99
N ASP A 100 19.39 2.99 -13.47
CA ASP A 100 19.97 3.72 -12.34
C ASP A 100 20.29 5.18 -12.69
N GLU A 101 20.78 5.46 -13.90
CA GLU A 101 21.05 6.81 -14.39
C GLU A 101 19.77 7.65 -14.52
N HIS A 102 18.64 7.03 -14.88
CA HIS A 102 17.39 7.74 -15.20
C HIS A 102 16.29 7.60 -14.14
N GLY A 103 16.58 6.95 -13.00
CA GLY A 103 15.63 6.74 -11.92
C GLY A 103 14.47 5.80 -12.28
N ILE A 104 14.74 4.74 -13.04
CA ILE A 104 13.74 3.73 -13.40
C ILE A 104 13.80 2.60 -12.35
N GLY A 105 12.68 2.31 -11.69
CA GLY A 105 12.56 1.17 -10.78
C GLY A 105 12.38 -0.13 -11.55
N LEU A 106 13.33 -1.06 -11.44
CA LEU A 106 13.27 -2.36 -12.09
C LEU A 106 12.73 -3.44 -11.14
N PHE A 107 11.71 -4.16 -11.59
CA PHE A 107 11.09 -5.24 -10.86
C PHE A 107 11.06 -6.53 -11.68
N ALA A 108 11.33 -7.65 -11.01
CA ALA A 108 11.17 -8.98 -11.55
C ALA A 108 9.96 -9.66 -10.89
N TYR A 109 9.13 -10.35 -11.64
CA TYR A 109 8.01 -11.11 -11.07
C TYR A 109 8.00 -12.57 -11.51
N THR A 110 7.44 -13.46 -10.69
CA THR A 110 7.20 -14.86 -11.08
C THR A 110 5.77 -15.05 -11.54
N SER A 111 5.51 -16.07 -12.35
CA SER A 111 4.15 -16.39 -12.81
C SER A 111 3.20 -16.73 -11.65
N ASP A 112 3.73 -17.10 -10.48
CA ASP A 112 2.97 -17.29 -9.23
C ASP A 112 2.58 -15.97 -8.52
N GLY A 113 3.04 -14.81 -9.02
CA GLY A 113 2.70 -13.49 -8.48
C GLY A 113 3.64 -12.96 -7.41
N ASN A 114 4.87 -13.49 -7.28
CA ASN A 114 5.89 -12.86 -6.43
C ASN A 114 6.55 -11.70 -7.18
N LEU A 115 6.94 -10.65 -6.45
CA LEU A 115 7.61 -9.47 -7.00
C LEU A 115 8.92 -9.18 -6.25
N PHE A 116 9.98 -8.87 -7.00
CA PHE A 116 11.32 -8.63 -6.49
C PHE A 116 11.90 -7.33 -7.06
N PRO A 117 12.38 -6.39 -6.21
CA PRO A 117 13.12 -5.23 -6.69
C PRO A 117 14.53 -5.64 -7.15
N VAL A 118 14.93 -5.19 -8.35
CA VAL A 118 16.19 -5.60 -8.98
C VAL A 118 17.30 -4.58 -8.73
N ASN A 119 17.08 -3.31 -9.07
CA ASN A 119 18.07 -2.25 -8.92
C ASN A 119 17.92 -1.47 -7.60
N GLN A 120 18.90 -0.62 -7.28
CA GLN A 120 18.90 0.13 -6.03
C GLN A 120 17.70 1.06 -5.93
N HIS A 121 17.33 1.72 -7.03
CA HIS A 121 16.15 2.59 -7.07
C HIS A 121 14.85 1.85 -6.70
N ALA A 122 14.63 0.63 -7.23
CA ALA A 122 13.48 -0.17 -6.86
C ALA A 122 13.50 -0.60 -5.39
N LYS A 123 14.68 -0.95 -4.84
CA LYS A 123 14.83 -1.32 -3.43
C LYS A 123 14.52 -0.15 -2.51
N ASP A 124 15.07 1.03 -2.80
CA ASP A 124 14.84 2.25 -2.04
C ASP A 124 13.37 2.67 -2.11
N PHE A 125 12.76 2.53 -3.29
CA PHE A 125 11.34 2.79 -3.49
C PHE A 125 10.45 1.89 -2.61
N VAL A 126 10.69 0.58 -2.60
CA VAL A 126 9.97 -0.37 -1.73
C VAL A 126 10.24 -0.10 -0.26
N ALA A 127 11.49 0.15 0.13
CA ALA A 127 11.85 0.45 1.52
C ALA A 127 11.14 1.72 2.03
N GLY A 128 11.05 2.76 1.20
CA GLY A 128 10.30 3.98 1.53
C GLY A 128 8.81 3.71 1.75
N ILE A 129 8.20 2.87 0.92
CA ILE A 129 6.80 2.45 1.08
C ILE A 129 6.61 1.71 2.41
N ASP A 130 7.49 0.77 2.73
CA ASP A 130 7.39 -0.02 3.97
C ASP A 130 7.60 0.84 5.21
N GLN A 131 8.49 1.83 5.18
CA GLN A 131 8.63 2.81 6.26
C GLN A 131 7.35 3.63 6.45
N VAL A 132 6.73 4.11 5.38
CA VAL A 132 5.48 4.86 5.45
C VAL A 132 4.34 3.98 5.99
N ARG A 133 4.25 2.72 5.53
CA ARG A 133 3.27 1.75 6.03
C ARG A 133 3.49 1.45 7.51
N ALA A 134 4.73 1.20 7.94
CA ALA A 134 5.08 0.97 9.33
C ALA A 134 4.74 2.18 10.21
N ALA A 135 5.06 3.40 9.76
CA ALA A 135 4.71 4.62 10.47
C ALA A 135 3.19 4.81 10.60
N ARG A 136 2.43 4.52 9.55
CA ARG A 136 0.96 4.53 9.58
C ARG A 136 0.39 3.48 10.53
N ALA A 137 0.92 2.26 10.51
CA ALA A 137 0.52 1.19 11.40
C ALA A 137 0.83 1.52 12.87
N ALA A 138 2.01 2.06 13.15
CA ALA A 138 2.39 2.52 14.48
C ALA A 138 1.47 3.64 14.99
N ARG A 139 1.14 4.61 14.13
CA ARG A 139 0.19 5.68 14.45
C ARG A 139 -1.22 5.13 14.71
N ALA A 140 -1.68 4.18 13.90
CA ALA A 140 -2.97 3.53 14.10
C ALA A 140 -3.02 2.76 15.43
N ALA A 141 -1.98 1.97 15.74
CA ALA A 141 -1.85 1.26 17.00
C ALA A 141 -1.82 2.21 18.21
N PHE A 142 -1.06 3.31 18.11
CA PHE A 142 -1.03 4.35 19.13
C PHE A 142 -2.42 4.96 19.36
N MET A 143 -3.16 5.26 18.29
CA MET A 143 -4.53 5.80 18.40
C MET A 143 -5.50 4.80 19.05
N VAL A 144 -5.36 3.50 18.79
CA VAL A 144 -6.15 2.45 19.48
C VAL A 144 -5.84 2.44 20.97
N THR A 145 -4.56 2.51 21.35
CA THR A 145 -4.14 2.58 22.75
C THR A 145 -4.68 3.83 23.43
N VAL A 146 -4.52 5.02 22.82
CA VAL A 146 -5.02 6.29 23.36
C VAL A 146 -6.53 6.23 23.58
N ARG A 147 -7.32 5.77 22.59
CA ARG A 147 -8.77 5.61 22.72
C ARG A 147 -9.13 4.68 23.88
N THR A 148 -8.43 3.55 24.00
CA THR A 148 -8.67 2.57 25.06
C THR A 148 -8.39 3.18 26.44
N VAL A 149 -7.29 3.91 26.58
CA VAL A 149 -6.92 4.59 27.84
C VAL A 149 -7.96 5.64 28.20
N VAL A 150 -8.33 6.52 27.26
CA VAL A 150 -9.32 7.59 27.48
C VAL A 150 -10.65 7.01 27.96
N TRP A 151 -11.21 6.02 27.26
CA TRP A 151 -12.48 5.41 27.65
C TRP A 151 -12.38 4.62 28.96
N SER A 152 -11.24 3.99 29.26
CA SER A 152 -11.03 3.32 30.54
C SER A 152 -10.97 4.32 31.70
N SER A 153 -10.31 5.47 31.53
CA SER A 153 -10.28 6.54 32.53
C SER A 153 -11.68 7.12 32.76
N LEU A 154 -12.44 7.39 31.70
CA LEU A 154 -13.83 7.84 31.82
C LEU A 154 -14.71 6.81 32.56
N LEU A 155 -14.50 5.52 32.32
CA LEU A 155 -15.22 4.46 33.02
C LEU A 155 -14.91 4.45 34.53
N VAL A 156 -13.64 4.60 34.91
CA VAL A 156 -13.24 4.70 36.34
C VAL A 156 -13.89 5.92 37.00
N VAL A 157 -13.85 7.08 36.35
CA VAL A 157 -14.49 8.31 36.87
C VAL A 157 -16.00 8.12 37.05
N SER A 158 -16.68 7.49 36.07
CA SER A 158 -18.11 7.19 36.18
C SER A 158 -18.44 6.25 37.35
N ILE A 159 -17.61 5.24 37.60
CA ILE A 159 -17.77 4.31 38.74
C ILE A 159 -17.58 5.04 40.08
N CYS A 160 -16.52 5.84 40.20
CA CYS A 160 -16.24 6.61 41.41
C CYS A 160 -17.36 7.62 41.70
N GLY A 161 -17.83 8.34 40.68
CA GLY A 161 -18.92 9.31 40.81
C GLY A 161 -20.24 8.64 41.22
N LEU A 162 -20.56 7.48 40.64
CA LEU A 162 -21.71 6.67 41.06
C LEU A 162 -21.60 6.29 42.53
N PHE A 163 -20.47 5.75 42.97
CA PHE A 163 -20.24 5.34 44.36
C PHE A 163 -20.39 6.51 45.34
N ILE A 164 -19.77 7.66 45.06
CA ILE A 164 -19.87 8.87 45.89
C ILE A 164 -21.32 9.38 45.94
N SER A 165 -22.02 9.39 44.81
CA SER A 165 -23.40 9.86 44.75
C SER A 165 -24.34 9.02 45.60
N VAL A 166 -24.17 7.68 45.61
CA VAL A 166 -24.96 6.78 46.46
C VAL A 166 -24.74 7.07 47.95
N LEU A 167 -23.53 7.47 48.35
CA LEU A 167 -23.18 7.77 49.74
C LEU A 167 -23.57 9.18 50.21
N THR A 168 -23.65 10.15 49.30
CA THR A 168 -23.79 11.58 49.65
C THR A 168 -25.12 12.19 49.21
N VAL A 169 -25.50 11.98 47.95
CA VAL A 169 -26.68 12.60 47.32
C VAL A 169 -27.32 11.58 46.37
N PRO A 170 -28.19 10.69 46.88
CA PRO A 170 -28.73 9.56 46.10
C PRO A 170 -29.52 9.99 44.85
N SER A 171 -30.13 11.19 44.86
CA SER A 171 -30.84 11.75 43.71
C SER A 171 -29.94 12.03 42.49
N ALA A 172 -28.62 12.11 42.68
CA ALA A 172 -27.65 12.29 41.59
C ALA A 172 -27.19 10.97 40.94
N ALA A 173 -27.51 9.80 41.52
CA ALA A 173 -27.08 8.50 41.00
C ALA A 173 -27.52 8.18 39.55
N PRO A 174 -28.74 8.55 39.08
CA PRO A 174 -29.15 8.31 37.70
C PRO A 174 -28.26 8.99 36.65
N VAL A 175 -27.69 10.16 36.98
CA VAL A 175 -26.78 10.90 36.09
C VAL A 175 -25.49 10.11 35.88
N TRP A 176 -24.94 9.56 36.96
CA TRP A 176 -23.71 8.76 36.91
C TRP A 176 -23.90 7.41 36.22
N LEU A 177 -25.09 6.80 36.31
CA LEU A 177 -25.44 5.60 35.53
C LEU A 177 -25.41 5.88 34.01
N GLY A 178 -25.89 7.05 33.58
CA GLY A 178 -25.80 7.49 32.19
C GLY A 178 -24.35 7.61 31.70
N PHE A 179 -23.48 8.23 32.50
CA PHE A 179 -22.04 8.32 32.19
C PHE A 179 -21.36 6.96 32.18
N LEU A 180 -21.74 6.03 33.07
CA LEU A 180 -21.21 4.67 33.09
C LEU A 180 -21.59 3.91 31.81
N ALA A 181 -22.85 3.97 31.40
CA ALA A 181 -23.32 3.34 30.17
C ALA A 181 -22.58 3.87 28.92
N LEU A 182 -22.39 5.20 28.84
CA LEU A 182 -21.66 5.85 27.75
C LEU A 182 -20.18 5.43 27.72
N SER A 183 -19.52 5.37 28.89
CA SER A 183 -18.11 4.95 28.98
C SER A 183 -17.91 3.49 28.58
N VAL A 184 -18.82 2.59 28.98
CA VAL A 184 -18.80 1.18 28.56
C VAL A 184 -19.02 1.08 27.05
N LEU A 185 -20.02 1.77 26.50
CA LEU A 185 -20.28 1.78 25.06
C LEU A 185 -19.07 2.29 24.27
N GLY A 186 -18.46 3.39 24.71
CA GLY A 186 -17.26 3.96 24.11
C GLY A 186 -16.06 3.01 24.14
N LEU A 187 -15.87 2.25 25.23
CA LEU A 187 -14.83 1.24 25.34
C LEU A 187 -15.07 0.05 24.40
N VAL A 188 -16.31 -0.42 24.29
CA VAL A 188 -16.69 -1.48 23.34
C VAL A 188 -16.43 -1.00 21.91
N LEU A 189 -16.87 0.21 21.57
CA LEU A 189 -16.61 0.81 20.25
C LEU A 189 -15.11 1.01 19.99
N ALA A 190 -14.30 1.38 21.00
CA ALA A 190 -12.86 1.50 20.84
C ALA A 190 -12.16 0.16 20.52
N ARG A 191 -12.74 -0.97 20.96
CA ARG A 191 -12.24 -2.32 20.63
C ARG A 191 -12.79 -2.87 19.32
N VAL A 192 -14.05 -2.55 19.01
CA VAL A 192 -14.74 -3.06 17.79
C VAL A 192 -14.40 -2.22 16.56
N TYR A 193 -14.22 -0.91 16.71
CA TYR A 193 -13.91 0.00 15.61
C TYR A 193 -12.41 0.08 15.36
N GLN A 194 -11.93 -0.73 14.40
CA GLN A 194 -10.61 -0.58 13.80
C GLN A 194 -10.71 0.24 12.50
N PRO A 195 -10.37 1.54 12.51
CA PRO A 195 -10.35 2.32 11.29
C PRO A 195 -9.17 1.84 10.42
N GLY A 196 -9.46 1.16 9.30
CA GLY A 196 -8.44 0.88 8.29
C GLY A 196 -8.49 -0.46 7.55
N VAL A 197 -9.45 -1.34 7.79
CA VAL A 197 -9.63 -2.56 6.97
C VAL A 197 -10.80 -2.36 6.00
N LYS A 198 -10.52 -1.68 4.90
CA LYS A 198 -11.25 -1.84 3.63
C LYS A 198 -10.24 -1.80 2.50
#